data_AF-A0A9C7RHG3-F1
#
_entry.id   AF-A0A9C7RHG3-F1
#
_cell.length_a   1.000
_cell.length_b   1.000
_cell.length_c   1.000
_cell.angle_alpha   90.00
_cell.angle_beta   90.00
_cell.angle_gamma   90.00
#
_symmetry.space_group_name_H-M   'P 1'
#
loop_
_entity.id
_entity.type
_entity.pdbx_description
1 polymer ?
#
loop_
_entity_poly.entity_id
_entity_poly.type
_entity_poly.pdbx_seq_one_letter_code
_entity_poly.pdbx_strand_id
1 'polypeptide(L)'
;MNNNVSKSNYKYSRKRINVGLGLTIAGFLIFLLGANPDLVGLDRSPYIGFVQTAVFSTGLAMLCLGGYLSFKACQLADSIQSLAQDIGVRLVATGYLISLISGMADVFGFGTQSWPALPFFGPRQAAGVIVGEIIIAIGFILYMPFLSTKA
;
A
#
# COMPACT_ATOMS: atom_id res chain seq x y z
N MET A 1 10.43 -40.14 -15.81
CA MET A 1 10.53 -38.83 -16.50
C MET A 1 9.69 -37.71 -15.83
N ASN A 2 9.43 -37.75 -14.49
CA ASN A 2 8.39 -36.90 -13.86
C ASN A 2 8.83 -36.10 -12.60
N ASN A 3 10.12 -36.06 -12.26
CA ASN A 3 10.58 -35.37 -11.03
C ASN A 3 11.10 -33.95 -11.28
N ASN A 4 11.40 -33.60 -12.54
CA ASN A 4 11.98 -32.31 -12.92
C ASN A 4 10.93 -31.23 -13.18
N VAL A 5 9.73 -31.62 -13.64
CA VAL A 5 8.61 -30.71 -13.94
C VAL A 5 7.94 -30.19 -12.66
N SER A 6 7.85 -31.04 -11.62
CA SER A 6 7.35 -30.61 -10.31
C SER A 6 8.33 -29.64 -9.64
N LYS A 7 9.63 -29.97 -9.58
CA LYS A 7 10.64 -29.11 -8.93
C LYS A 7 10.82 -27.74 -9.61
N SER A 8 10.66 -27.61 -10.93
CA SER A 8 10.76 -26.31 -11.61
C SER A 8 9.59 -25.38 -11.27
N ASN A 9 8.37 -25.91 -11.16
CA ASN A 9 7.17 -25.15 -10.79
C ASN A 9 7.25 -24.57 -9.36
N TYR A 10 7.73 -25.35 -8.38
CA TYR A 10 7.96 -24.85 -7.01
C TYR A 10 9.01 -23.73 -6.97
N LYS A 11 10.10 -23.84 -7.74
CA LYS A 11 11.14 -22.78 -7.81
C LYS A 11 10.63 -21.50 -8.49
N TYR A 12 9.74 -21.63 -9.47
CA TYR A 12 9.16 -20.50 -10.20
C TYR A 12 8.16 -19.71 -9.35
N SER A 13 7.30 -20.42 -8.60
CA SER A 13 6.38 -19.83 -7.62
C SER A 13 7.14 -19.06 -6.52
N ARG A 14 8.23 -19.62 -6.00
CA ARG A 14 9.04 -18.97 -4.95
C ARG A 14 9.74 -17.68 -5.40
N LYS A 15 10.18 -17.59 -6.66
CA LYS A 15 10.74 -16.35 -7.22
C LYS A 15 9.67 -15.25 -7.38
N ARG A 16 8.46 -15.60 -7.82
CA ARG A 16 7.35 -14.63 -7.94
C ARG A 16 6.90 -14.09 -6.58
N ILE A 17 6.85 -14.95 -5.57
CA ILE A 17 6.59 -14.55 -4.18
C ILE A 17 7.65 -13.55 -3.72
N ASN A 18 8.94 -13.83 -3.92
CA ASN A 18 10.02 -12.93 -3.51
C ASN A 18 9.99 -11.57 -4.23
N VAL A 19 9.55 -11.52 -5.50
CA VAL A 19 9.39 -10.25 -6.24
C VAL A 19 8.24 -9.43 -5.68
N GLY A 20 7.08 -10.04 -5.40
CA GLY A 20 5.97 -9.35 -4.75
C GLY A 20 6.34 -8.85 -3.35
N LEU A 21 7.00 -9.70 -2.55
CA LEU A 21 7.40 -9.38 -1.19
C LEU A 21 8.47 -8.27 -1.18
N GLY A 22 9.43 -8.35 -2.11
CA GLY A 22 10.43 -7.30 -2.32
C GLY A 22 9.81 -5.96 -2.71
N LEU A 23 8.78 -5.96 -3.57
CA LEU A 23 8.06 -4.75 -3.95
C LEU A 23 7.26 -4.17 -2.76
N THR A 24 6.63 -5.02 -1.95
CA THR A 24 5.92 -4.58 -0.73
C THR A 24 6.87 -3.95 0.27
N ILE A 25 8.04 -4.56 0.50
CA ILE A 25 9.07 -4.03 1.40
C ILE A 25 9.62 -2.72 0.85
N ALA A 26 9.92 -2.64 -0.45
CA ALA A 26 10.38 -1.41 -1.08
C ALA A 26 9.33 -0.28 -0.96
N GLY A 27 8.05 -0.58 -1.23
CA GLY A 27 6.95 0.36 -1.05
C GLY A 27 6.81 0.83 0.40
N PHE A 28 6.97 -0.07 1.37
CA PHE A 28 6.97 0.26 2.79
C PHE A 28 8.14 1.16 3.21
N LEU A 29 9.34 0.93 2.66
CA LEU A 29 10.49 1.80 2.91
C LEU A 29 10.27 3.20 2.33
N ILE A 30 9.73 3.30 1.11
CA ILE A 30 9.38 4.59 0.49
C ILE A 30 8.30 5.30 1.30
N PHE A 31 7.29 4.55 1.78
CA PHE A 31 6.25 5.06 2.65
C PHE A 31 6.83 5.61 3.97
N LEU A 32 7.72 4.88 4.64
CA LEU A 32 8.37 5.34 5.86
C LEU A 32 9.25 6.58 5.64
N LEU A 33 9.96 6.63 4.51
CA LEU A 33 10.75 7.79 4.11
C LEU A 33 9.85 9.02 3.89
N GLY A 34 8.67 8.83 3.33
CA GLY A 34 7.64 9.87 3.23
C GLY A 34 6.96 10.20 4.56
N ALA A 35 6.79 9.25 5.47
CA ALA A 35 6.14 9.52 6.76
C ALA A 35 7.02 10.37 7.69
N ASN A 36 8.33 10.13 7.69
CA ASN A 36 9.30 10.83 8.55
C ASN A 36 10.59 11.17 7.78
N PRO A 37 10.64 12.29 7.03
CA PRO A 37 11.88 12.79 6.45
C PRO A 37 12.86 13.30 7.52
N ASP A 38 12.38 13.54 8.74
CA ASP A 38 13.19 13.95 9.91
C ASP A 38 14.21 12.87 10.33
N LEU A 39 13.94 11.59 10.02
CA LEU A 39 14.90 10.49 10.25
C LEU A 39 16.19 10.62 9.41
N VAL A 40 16.17 11.44 8.35
CA VAL A 40 17.28 11.65 7.42
C VAL A 40 18.00 13.00 7.69
N GLY A 41 17.56 13.77 8.68
CA GLY A 41 18.20 15.06 9.03
C GLY A 41 18.01 16.15 7.99
N LEU A 42 16.93 16.09 7.21
CA LEU A 42 16.53 17.15 6.29
C LEU A 42 15.89 18.30 7.08
N ASP A 43 16.54 19.45 7.12
CA ASP A 43 16.04 20.67 7.76
C ASP A 43 14.59 20.99 7.35
N ARG A 44 13.80 21.52 8.28
CA ARG A 44 12.39 21.91 8.10
C ARG A 44 12.23 23.06 7.10
N SER A 45 12.48 22.78 5.82
CA SER A 45 12.10 23.65 4.73
C SER A 45 10.65 23.31 4.32
N PRO A 46 9.72 24.29 4.32
CA PRO A 46 8.30 24.06 4.03
C PRO A 46 8.01 23.33 2.71
N TYR A 47 8.92 23.40 1.74
CA TYR A 47 8.82 22.71 0.45
C TYR A 47 8.96 21.18 0.56
N ILE A 48 9.60 20.69 1.63
CA ILE A 48 9.78 19.27 1.89
C ILE A 48 8.44 18.62 2.26
N GLY A 49 7.54 19.32 2.96
CA GLY A 49 6.21 18.79 3.33
C GLY A 49 5.33 18.43 2.13
N PHE A 50 5.42 19.20 1.04
CA PHE A 50 4.70 18.92 -0.21
C PHE A 50 5.24 17.66 -0.92
N VAL A 51 6.56 17.58 -1.07
CA VAL A 51 7.21 16.42 -1.69
C VAL A 51 7.02 15.18 -0.81
N GLN A 52 7.04 15.36 0.51
CA GLN A 52 6.87 14.33 1.52
C GLN A 52 5.52 13.63 1.39
N THR A 53 4.40 14.36 1.33
CA THR A 53 3.06 13.76 1.21
C THR A 53 2.84 13.05 -0.13
N ALA A 54 3.45 13.56 -1.21
CA ALA A 54 3.45 12.90 -2.51
C ALA A 54 4.26 11.59 -2.53
N VAL A 55 5.45 11.60 -1.91
CA VAL A 55 6.31 10.39 -1.77
C VAL A 55 5.65 9.37 -0.85
N PHE A 56 5.08 9.82 0.27
CA PHE A 56 4.28 9.01 1.18
C PHE A 56 3.15 8.28 0.45
N SER A 57 2.34 9.01 -0.32
CA SER A 57 1.21 8.42 -1.03
C SER A 57 1.65 7.47 -2.14
N THR A 58 2.71 7.83 -2.86
CA THR A 58 3.30 6.94 -3.87
C THR A 58 3.83 5.65 -3.25
N GLY A 59 4.48 5.73 -2.09
CA GLY A 59 4.94 4.59 -1.31
C GLY A 59 3.77 3.70 -0.88
N LEU A 60 2.67 4.28 -0.42
CA LEU A 60 1.45 3.54 -0.06
C LEU A 60 0.84 2.84 -1.28
N ALA A 61 0.86 3.46 -2.47
CA ALA A 61 0.39 2.83 -3.71
C ALA A 61 1.25 1.62 -4.08
N MET A 62 2.58 1.75 -4.01
CA MET A 62 3.51 0.65 -4.25
C MET A 62 3.34 -0.47 -3.23
N LEU A 63 3.11 -0.14 -1.96
CA LEU A 63 2.81 -1.10 -0.90
C LEU A 63 1.52 -1.86 -1.21
N CYS A 64 0.46 -1.16 -1.61
CA CYS A 64 -0.82 -1.78 -1.98
C CYS A 64 -0.66 -2.75 -3.16
N LEU A 65 0.06 -2.34 -4.20
CA LEU A 65 0.36 -3.15 -5.39
C LEU A 65 1.25 -4.36 -5.06
N GLY A 66 2.32 -4.15 -4.28
CA GLY A 66 3.22 -5.19 -3.83
C GLY A 66 2.50 -6.24 -2.98
N GLY A 67 1.63 -5.80 -2.07
CA GLY A 67 0.79 -6.69 -1.27
C GLY A 67 -0.11 -7.55 -2.16
N TYR A 68 -0.82 -6.93 -3.11
CA TYR A 68 -1.67 -7.64 -4.07
C TYR A 68 -0.87 -8.71 -4.85
N LEU A 69 0.28 -8.36 -5.42
CA LEU A 69 1.15 -9.27 -6.16
C LEU A 69 1.68 -10.41 -5.28
N SER A 70 2.04 -10.12 -4.03
CA SER A 70 2.54 -11.11 -3.07
C SER A 70 1.50 -12.19 -2.76
N PHE A 71 0.27 -11.76 -2.45
CA PHE A 71 -0.82 -12.68 -2.16
C PHE A 71 -1.31 -13.42 -3.41
N LYS A 72 -1.36 -12.77 -4.58
CA LYS A 72 -1.63 -13.46 -5.86
C LYS A 72 -0.58 -14.51 -6.19
N ALA A 73 0.70 -14.23 -5.93
CA ALA A 73 1.78 -15.20 -6.13
C ALA A 73 1.73 -16.37 -5.12
N CYS A 74 1.17 -16.12 -3.93
CA CYS A 74 0.96 -17.14 -2.90
C CYS A 74 -0.32 -17.98 -3.14
N GLN A 75 -1.31 -17.45 -3.87
CA GLN A 75 -2.46 -18.23 -4.32
C GLN A 75 -2.02 -19.30 -5.32
N LEU A 76 -2.40 -20.55 -5.04
CA LEU A 76 -2.18 -21.67 -5.94
C LEU A 76 -2.98 -21.43 -7.23
N ALA A 77 -2.41 -21.79 -8.39
CA ALA A 77 -2.99 -21.52 -9.72
C ALA A 77 -4.42 -22.05 -9.94
N ASP A 78 -4.89 -22.96 -9.07
CA ASP A 78 -6.21 -23.60 -9.11
C ASP A 78 -7.19 -23.13 -8.00
N SER A 79 -6.85 -22.09 -7.25
CA SER A 79 -7.74 -21.58 -6.20
C SER A 79 -8.82 -20.68 -6.80
N ILE A 80 -10.08 -21.09 -6.66
CA ILE A 80 -11.24 -20.23 -6.92
C ILE A 80 -11.15 -19.02 -5.98
N GLN A 81 -11.28 -17.81 -6.52
CA GLN A 81 -11.30 -16.60 -5.72
C GLN A 81 -12.56 -16.59 -4.85
N SER A 82 -12.38 -16.43 -3.54
CA SER A 82 -13.51 -16.27 -2.63
C SER A 82 -14.08 -14.86 -2.76
N LEU A 83 -15.40 -14.73 -2.55
CA LEU A 83 -16.09 -13.45 -2.49
C LEU A 83 -15.42 -12.48 -1.50
N ALA A 84 -14.92 -12.99 -0.38
CA ALA A 84 -14.19 -12.19 0.61
C ALA A 84 -12.89 -11.59 0.02
N GLN A 85 -12.19 -12.33 -0.85
CA GLN A 85 -10.96 -11.84 -1.47
C GLN A 85 -11.24 -10.74 -2.49
N ASP A 86 -12.32 -10.85 -3.27
CA ASP A 86 -12.70 -9.81 -4.22
C ASP A 86 -13.19 -8.53 -3.52
N ILE A 87 -13.86 -8.68 -2.36
CA ILE A 87 -14.20 -7.55 -1.49
C ILE A 87 -12.94 -6.93 -0.89
N GLY A 88 -11.99 -7.75 -0.43
CA GLY A 88 -10.75 -7.29 0.18
C GLY A 88 -9.94 -6.38 -0.75
N VAL A 89 -9.77 -6.77 -2.02
CA VAL A 89 -9.04 -5.95 -3.01
C VAL A 89 -9.73 -4.61 -3.26
N ARG A 90 -11.07 -4.60 -3.34
CA ARG A 90 -11.83 -3.34 -3.49
C ARG A 90 -11.70 -2.46 -2.25
N LEU A 91 -11.70 -3.05 -1.07
CA LEU A 91 -11.55 -2.33 0.20
C LEU A 91 -10.15 -1.71 0.32
N VAL A 92 -9.09 -2.42 -0.11
CA VAL A 92 -7.74 -1.84 -0.21
C VAL A 92 -7.72 -0.65 -1.17
N ALA A 93 -8.34 -0.78 -2.36
CA ALA A 93 -8.39 0.28 -3.35
C ALA A 93 -9.13 1.54 -2.85
N THR A 94 -10.27 1.36 -2.15
CA THR A 94 -11.02 2.49 -1.60
C THR A 94 -10.31 3.12 -0.41
N GLY A 95 -9.69 2.33 0.48
CA GLY A 95 -8.88 2.83 1.58
C GLY A 95 -7.67 3.65 1.09
N TYR A 96 -7.00 3.19 0.04
CA TYR A 96 -5.93 3.95 -0.62
C TYR A 96 -6.42 5.28 -1.16
N LEU A 97 -7.58 5.29 -1.83
CA LEU A 97 -8.15 6.53 -2.37
C LEU A 97 -8.49 7.54 -1.27
N ILE A 98 -9.04 7.08 -0.14
CA ILE A 98 -9.33 7.92 1.04
C ILE A 98 -8.03 8.51 1.59
N SER A 99 -7.00 7.68 1.75
CA SER A 99 -5.69 8.12 2.23
C SER A 99 -5.02 9.11 1.28
N LEU A 100 -5.10 8.88 -0.03
CA LEU A 100 -4.55 9.75 -1.07
C LEU A 100 -5.21 11.13 -1.04
N ILE A 101 -6.55 11.17 -1.06
CA ILE A 101 -7.31 12.43 -1.07
C ILE A 101 -7.10 13.21 0.23
N SER A 102 -7.08 12.52 1.38
CA SER A 102 -6.82 13.17 2.66
C SER A 102 -5.39 13.70 2.76
N GLY A 103 -4.40 12.92 2.33
CA GLY A 103 -2.99 13.30 2.40
C GLY A 103 -2.61 14.41 1.41
N MET A 104 -3.29 14.47 0.26
CA MET A 104 -3.07 15.49 -0.78
C MET A 104 -4.12 16.62 -0.74
N ALA A 105 -4.91 16.74 0.33
CA ALA A 105 -5.98 17.74 0.41
C ALA A 105 -5.47 19.19 0.22
N ASP A 106 -4.27 19.51 0.71
CA ASP A 106 -3.63 20.82 0.47
C ASP A 106 -3.19 21.01 -0.99
N VAL A 107 -2.77 19.93 -1.66
CA VAL A 107 -2.35 19.97 -3.08
C VAL A 107 -3.55 20.22 -3.99
N PHE A 108 -4.68 19.60 -3.68
CA PHE A 108 -5.93 19.79 -4.42
C PHE A 108 -6.63 21.12 -4.10
N GLY A 109 -6.16 21.87 -3.10
CA GLY A 109 -6.73 23.18 -2.73
C GLY A 109 -8.00 23.11 -1.87
N PHE A 110 -8.35 21.93 -1.35
CA PHE A 110 -9.39 21.73 -0.32
C PHE A 110 -8.85 21.93 1.10
N GLY A 111 -7.54 22.12 1.23
CA GLY A 111 -6.80 22.37 2.46
C GLY A 111 -7.20 23.64 3.19
N THR A 112 -6.86 23.72 4.47
CA THR A 112 -7.15 24.91 5.29
C THR A 112 -6.17 26.07 4.99
N GLN A 113 -5.03 25.76 4.36
CA GLN A 113 -4.04 26.71 3.82
C GLN A 113 -3.85 26.42 2.34
N SER A 114 -4.81 26.85 1.52
CA SER A 114 -4.66 26.84 0.06
C SER A 114 -3.62 27.88 -0.37
N TRP A 115 -2.91 27.58 -1.46
CA TRP A 115 -1.94 28.48 -2.10
C TRP A 115 -2.38 29.95 -2.03
N PRO A 116 -1.54 30.90 -1.54
CA PRO A 116 -0.08 30.91 -1.48
C PRO A 116 0.53 30.60 -0.09
N ALA A 117 -0.28 30.15 0.88
CA ALA A 117 0.24 29.77 2.20
C ALA A 117 0.99 28.43 2.15
N LEU A 118 1.99 28.27 3.01
CA LEU A 118 2.79 27.05 3.10
C LEU A 118 1.89 25.85 3.43
N PRO A 119 1.88 24.78 2.60
CA PRO A 119 1.07 23.60 2.85
C PRO A 119 1.55 22.93 4.14
N PHE A 120 0.65 22.82 5.12
CA PHE A 120 0.94 22.28 6.44
C PHE A 120 0.09 21.04 6.68
N PHE A 121 0.76 19.91 6.90
CA PHE A 121 0.08 18.64 7.16
C PHE A 121 -0.69 18.73 8.50
N GLY A 122 -1.98 18.99 8.39
CA GLY A 122 -2.83 19.27 9.54
C GLY A 122 -3.30 17.99 10.25
N PRO A 123 -3.67 18.07 11.55
CA PRO A 123 -4.21 16.93 12.29
C PRO A 123 -5.44 16.27 11.63
N ARG A 124 -6.25 17.05 10.92
CA ARG A 124 -7.43 16.55 10.18
C ARG A 124 -7.06 15.73 8.94
N GLN A 125 -5.99 16.10 8.25
CA GLN A 125 -5.48 15.32 7.11
C GLN A 125 -4.86 14.02 7.59
N ALA A 126 -4.07 14.09 8.66
CA ALA A 126 -3.52 12.92 9.33
C ALA A 126 -4.62 11.95 9.75
N ALA A 127 -5.71 12.45 10.34
CA ALA A 127 -6.86 11.62 10.72
C ALA A 127 -7.49 10.89 9.52
N GLY A 128 -7.70 11.56 8.39
CA GLY A 128 -8.26 10.91 7.20
C GLY A 128 -7.31 9.90 6.54
N VAL A 129 -6.00 10.15 6.60
CA VAL A 129 -4.96 9.19 6.19
C VAL A 129 -5.01 7.93 7.06
N ILE A 130 -5.05 8.10 8.38
CA ILE A 130 -5.14 6.99 9.34
C ILE A 130 -6.40 6.15 9.08
N VAL A 131 -7.54 6.78 8.81
CA VAL A 131 -8.78 6.06 8.46
C VAL A 131 -8.59 5.25 7.17
N GLY A 132 -7.96 5.82 6.14
CA GLY A 132 -7.63 5.11 4.91
C GLY A 132 -6.71 3.90 5.14
N GLU A 133 -5.68 4.05 5.96
CA GLU A 133 -4.76 2.97 6.34
C GLU A 133 -5.46 1.85 7.12
N ILE A 134 -6.38 2.17 8.02
CA ILE A 134 -7.19 1.17 8.73
C ILE A 134 -8.04 0.37 7.74
N ILE A 135 -8.66 1.05 6.77
CA ILE A 135 -9.46 0.39 5.73
C ILE A 135 -8.58 -0.52 4.85
N ILE A 136 -7.38 -0.06 4.48
CA ILE A 136 -6.40 -0.88 3.76
C ILE A 136 -6.02 -2.12 4.57
N ALA A 137 -5.76 -1.97 5.87
CA ALA A 137 -5.40 -3.08 6.74
C ALA A 137 -6.52 -4.13 6.82
N ILE A 138 -7.77 -3.69 6.98
CA ILE A 138 -8.94 -4.58 6.96
C ILE A 138 -9.06 -5.27 5.59
N GLY A 139 -8.84 -4.53 4.50
CA GLY A 139 -8.88 -5.07 3.13
C GLY A 139 -7.83 -6.17 2.92
N PHE A 140 -6.60 -5.97 3.41
CA PHE A 140 -5.54 -6.98 3.35
C PHE A 140 -5.82 -8.20 4.21
N ILE A 141 -6.40 -8.02 5.40
CA ILE A 141 -6.84 -9.13 6.24
C ILE A 141 -7.87 -9.97 5.48
N LEU A 142 -8.89 -9.34 4.89
CA LEU A 142 -9.93 -10.03 4.14
C LEU A 142 -9.41 -10.69 2.86
N TYR A 143 -8.36 -10.13 2.26
CA TYR A 143 -7.71 -10.68 1.08
C TYR A 143 -6.84 -11.93 1.40
N MET A 144 -6.43 -12.09 2.67
CA MET A 144 -5.57 -13.19 3.08
C MET A 144 -6.26 -14.55 2.86
N PRO A 145 -5.58 -15.52 2.20
CA PRO A 145 -6.18 -16.81 1.86
C PRO A 145 -6.55 -17.68 3.07
N PHE A 146 -5.96 -17.44 4.24
CA PHE A 146 -6.22 -18.22 5.47
C PHE A 146 -7.64 -18.06 6.03
N LEU A 147 -8.35 -16.97 5.72
CA LEU A 147 -9.76 -16.77 6.11
C LEU A 147 -10.74 -17.46 5.16
N SER A 148 -10.29 -17.84 3.96
CA SER A 148 -11.09 -18.57 2.98
C SER A 148 -10.94 -20.08 3.21
N THR A 149 -11.34 -20.54 4.39
CA THR A 149 -11.56 -21.97 4.63
C THR A 149 -12.51 -22.50 3.56
N LYS A 150 -12.03 -23.48 2.77
CA LYS A 150 -12.88 -24.24 1.86
C LYS A 150 -14.01 -24.87 2.68
N ALA A 151 -15.23 -24.36 2.52
CA ALA A 151 -16.45 -25.08 2.83
C ALA A 151 -16.85 -25.92 1.60
#